data_AF-A0A0J6JGP1-F1
#
_entry.id   AF-A0A0J6JGP1-F1
#
_cell.length_a   1.000
_cell.length_b   1.000
_cell.length_c   1.000
_cell.angle_alpha   90.00
_cell.angle_beta   90.00
_cell.angle_gamma   90.00
#
_symmetry.space_group_name_H-M   'P 1'
#
loop_
_entity.id
_entity.type
_entity.pdbx_description
1 polymer ?
#
loop_
_entity_poly.entity_id
_entity_poly.type
_entity_poly.pdbx_seq_one_letter_code
_entity_poly.pdbx_strand_id
1 'polypeptide(L)' 'MAIRIEEADNTCWVDSPEGIEHVRVEDVTVVTDAATRMSMASINGMKIAITEDEADRLTVAGAVDGRKHLNATSSDSPI' A
#
# COMPACT_ATOMS: atom_id res chain seq x y z
N MET A 1 -3.44 13.12 -7.02
CA MET A 1 -3.07 12.04 -6.09
C MET A 1 -1.87 11.37 -6.70
N ALA A 2 -0.74 11.43 -6.01
CA ALA A 2 0.50 10.82 -6.45
C ALA A 2 1.17 10.18 -5.24
N ILE A 3 1.39 8.87 -5.30
CA ILE A 3 2.21 8.17 -4.32
C ILE A 3 3.64 8.11 -4.85
N ARG A 4 4.58 8.53 -4.01
CA ARG A 4 6.01 8.39 -4.27
C ARG A 4 6.63 7.53 -3.20
N ILE A 5 7.42 6.55 -3.61
CA ILE A 5 8.03 5.59 -2.68
C ILE A 5 9.53 5.85 -2.72
N GLU A 6 10.11 6.04 -1.54
CA GLU A 6 11.53 6.27 -1.33
C GLU A 6 12.14 5.00 -0.71
N GLU A 7 12.69 4.15 -1.57
CA GLU A 7 13.26 2.85 -1.19
C GLU A 7 14.49 2.98 -0.27
N ALA A 8 15.17 4.13 -0.31
CA ALA A 8 16.34 4.40 0.54
C ALA A 8 16.00 4.35 2.04
N ASP A 9 14.85 4.88 2.41
CA ASP A 9 14.39 5.00 3.81
C ASP A 9 13.10 4.19 4.08
N ASN A 10 12.67 3.37 3.11
CA ASN A 10 11.38 2.65 3.16
C ASN A 10 10.21 3.57 3.53
N THR A 11 10.21 4.77 2.97
CA THR A 11 9.23 5.82 3.27
C THR A 11 8.36 6.11 2.04
N CYS A 12 7.06 6.11 2.23
CA CYS A 12 6.05 6.51 1.26
C CYS A 12 5.63 7.96 1.51
N TRP A 13 5.56 8.70 0.42
CA TRP A 13 5.08 10.07 0.34
C TRP A 13 3.75 10.03 -0.39
N VAL A 14 2.68 10.42 0.29
CA VAL A 14 1.35 10.37 -0.29
C VAL A 14 0.81 11.79 -0.44
N ASP A 15 0.70 12.23 -1.69
CA ASP A 15 0.07 13.50 -2.04
C ASP A 15 -1.45 13.31 -2.10
N SER A 16 -2.11 13.67 -1.00
CA SER A 16 -3.57 13.66 -0.86
C SER A 16 -4.10 15.10 -0.97
N PRO A 17 -5.40 15.30 -1.27
CA PRO A 17 -6.00 16.63 -1.26
C PRO A 17 -5.99 17.30 0.14
N GLU A 18 -5.77 16.52 1.21
CA GLU A 18 -5.62 17.03 2.58
C GLU A 18 -4.17 17.48 2.88
N GLY A 19 -3.21 17.02 2.08
CA GLY A 19 -1.79 17.36 2.21
C GLY A 19 -0.86 16.22 1.81
N ILE A 20 0.45 16.49 1.86
CA ILE A 20 1.49 15.48 1.68
C ILE A 20 1.75 14.83 3.04
N GLU A 21 1.56 13.52 3.11
CA GLU A 21 1.90 12.71 4.27
C GLU A 21 3.11 11.82 4.02
N HIS A 22 3.88 11.62 5.09
CA HIS A 22 5.13 10.89 5.10
C HIS A 22 4.96 9.71 6.05
N VAL A 23 4.92 8.50 5.52
CA VAL A 23 4.68 7.29 6.31
C VAL A 23 5.63 6.20 5.89
N ARG A 24 5.84 5.21 6.75
CA ARG A 24 6.64 4.06 6.35
C ARG A 24 5.85 3.17 5.43
N VAL A 25 6.52 2.56 4.46
CA VAL A 25 5.90 1.61 3.53
C VAL A 25 5.26 0.45 4.30
N GLU A 26 5.92 -0.04 5.36
CA GLU A 26 5.42 -1.12 6.24
C GLU A 26 4.10 -0.79 6.96
N ASP A 27 3.83 0.49 7.22
CA ASP A 27 2.59 0.96 7.85
C ASP A 27 1.46 1.20 6.83
N VAL A 28 1.76 1.15 5.53
CA VAL A 28 0.76 1.27 4.47
C VAL A 28 0.07 -0.08 4.27
N THR A 29 -1.25 -0.10 4.40
CA THR A 29 -2.06 -1.28 4.11
C THR A 29 -2.93 -1.05 2.88
N VAL A 30 -2.72 -1.83 1.82
CA VAL A 30 -3.57 -1.78 0.63
C VAL A 30 -4.85 -2.57 0.89
N VAL A 31 -6.00 -1.93 0.79
CA VAL A 31 -7.34 -2.53 0.96
C VAL A 31 -8.20 -2.27 -0.26
N THR A 32 -9.13 -3.18 -0.56
CA THR A 32 -10.10 -2.98 -1.62
C THR A 32 -11.42 -2.51 -1.01
N ASP A 33 -11.91 -1.36 -1.43
CA ASP A 33 -13.22 -0.88 -1.03
C ASP A 33 -14.31 -1.62 -1.80
N ALA A 34 -15.15 -2.38 -1.08
CA ALA A 34 -16.19 -3.21 -1.70
C ALA A 34 -17.35 -2.38 -2.29
N ALA A 35 -17.56 -1.15 -1.81
CA ALA A 35 -18.65 -0.29 -2.27
C ALA A 35 -18.34 0.33 -3.64
N THR A 36 -17.11 0.76 -3.84
CA THR A 36 -16.64 1.40 -5.08
C THR A 36 -15.85 0.47 -5.99
N ARG A 37 -15.48 -0.72 -5.50
CA ARG A 37 -14.54 -1.66 -6.15
C ARG A 37 -13.20 -1.01 -6.50
N MET A 38 -12.81 0.03 -5.76
CA MET A 38 -11.54 0.72 -5.94
C MET A 38 -10.52 0.29 -4.90
N SER A 39 -9.24 0.36 -5.27
CA SER A 39 -8.12 0.17 -4.35
C SER A 39 -7.96 1.39 -3.47
N MET A 40 -7.69 1.16 -2.20
CA MET A 40 -7.42 2.21 -1.22
C MET A 40 -6.16 1.88 -0.44
N ALA A 41 -5.29 2.87 -0.26
CA ALA A 41 -4.21 2.80 0.71
C ALA A 41 -4.74 3.27 2.06
N SER A 42 -4.70 2.39 3.05
CA SER A 42 -4.96 2.70 4.45
C SER A 42 -3.65 3.06 5.14
N ILE A 43 -3.53 4.30 5.60
CA ILE A 43 -2.31 4.90 6.13
C ILE A 43 -2.67 5.63 7.42
N ASN A 44 -2.16 5.19 8.58
CA ASN A 44 -2.50 5.78 9.89
C ASN A 44 -4.03 5.93 10.14
N GLY A 45 -4.84 5.06 9.54
CA GLY A 45 -6.31 5.12 9.61
C GLY A 45 -6.99 6.02 8.56
N MET A 46 -6.23 6.75 7.74
CA MET A 46 -6.72 7.46 6.57
C MET A 46 -6.79 6.53 5.36
N LYS A 47 -7.89 6.57 4.62
CA LYS A 47 -8.09 5.76 3.42
C LYS A 47 -8.02 6.64 2.19
N ILE A 48 -6.98 6.45 1.40
CA ILE A 48 -6.72 7.24 0.20
C ILE A 48 -7.07 6.37 -0.99
N ALA A 49 -7.95 6.87 -1.86
CA ALA A 49 -8.28 6.20 -3.11
C ALA A 49 -7.06 6.24 -4.05
N ILE A 50 -6.63 5.07 -4.51
CA ILE A 50 -5.44 4.91 -5.34
C ILE A 50 -5.78 4.04 -6.55
N THR A 51 -4.97 4.15 -7.58
CA THR A 51 -5.09 3.28 -8.76
C THR A 51 -4.52 1.88 -8.48
N GLU A 52 -4.87 0.92 -9.33
CA GLU A 52 -4.32 -0.44 -9.23
C GLU A 52 -2.80 -0.47 -9.43
N ASP A 53 -2.27 0.38 -10.31
CA ASP A 53 -0.83 0.50 -10.57
C ASP A 53 -0.09 1.02 -9.33
N GLU A 54 -0.64 2.04 -8.65
CA GLU A 54 -0.09 2.53 -7.38
C GLU A 54 -0.14 1.49 -6.27
N ALA A 55 -1.23 0.72 -6.22
CA ALA A 55 -1.38 -0.37 -5.26
C ALA A 55 -0.33 -1.45 -5.48
N ASP A 56 -0.07 -1.82 -6.74
CA ASP A 56 0.98 -2.79 -7.10
C ASP A 56 2.37 -2.26 -6.72
N ARG A 57 2.67 -1.00 -7.03
CA ARG A 57 3.93 -0.35 -6.65
C ARG A 57 4.14 -0.30 -5.14
N LEU A 58 3.08 -0.04 -4.37
CA LEU A 58 3.13 -0.09 -2.91
C LEU A 58 3.44 -1.51 -2.42
N THR A 59 2.75 -2.52 -2.95
CA THR A 59 3.00 -3.92 -2.60
C THR A 59 4.43 -4.35 -2.95
N VAL A 60 4.95 -3.94 -4.11
CA VAL A 60 6.34 -4.21 -4.54
C VAL A 60 7.36 -3.53 -3.63
N ALA A 61 7.06 -2.32 -3.16
CA ALA A 61 7.90 -1.61 -2.20
C ALA A 61 7.89 -2.22 -0.79
N GLY A 62 6.99 -3.17 -0.52
CA GLY A 62 6.87 -3.85 0.78
C GLY A 62 5.68 -3.41 1.62
N ALA A 63 4.68 -2.75 1.04
CA ALA A 63 3.45 -2.41 1.75
C ALA A 63 2.65 -3.67 2.10
N VAL A 64 1.86 -3.58 3.17
CA VAL A 64 1.00 -4.68 3.59
C VAL A 64 -0.15 -4.82 2.60
N ASP A 65 -0.12 -5.85 1.78
CA ASP A 65 -1.26 -6.19 0.92
C ASP A 65 -2.36 -6.86 1.76
N GLY A 66 -3.37 -6.07 2.11
CA GLY A 66 -4.60 -6.54 2.75
C GLY A 66 -5.63 -7.06 1.74
N ARG A 67 -5.30 -7.09 0.44
CA ARG A 67 -6.17 -7.55 -0.66
C ARG A 67 -6.22 -9.08 -0.65
N LYS A 68 -6.69 -9.66 0.45
CA LYS A 68 -6.98 -11.09 0.61
C LYS A 68 -6.04 -11.98 -0.23
N HIS A 69 -4.75 -11.98 0.13
CA HIS A 69 -3.86 -13.10 -0.20
C HIS A 69 -4.36 -14.35 0.54
N LEU A 70 -5.48 -14.92 0.09
CA LEU A 70 -5.65 -16.36 0.13
C LEU A 70 -4.55 -16.90 -0.79
N ASN A 71 -3.48 -17.41 -0.16
CA ASN A 71 -2.46 -18.27 -0.78
C ASN A 71 -1.11 -17.64 -1.17
N ALA A 72 -0.37 -17.13 -0.18
CA ALA A 72 1.09 -17.12 -0.26
C ALA A 72 1.73 -17.58 1.06
N THR A 73 1.26 -18.70 1.59
CA THR A 73 2.13 -19.59 2.36
C THR A 73 3.13 -20.20 1.37
N SER A 74 4.30 -19.59 1.22
CA SER A 74 5.49 -20.35 0.83
C SER A 74 6.73 -19.72 1.45
N SER A 75 6.67 -19.40 2.73
CA SER A 75 7.82 -19.57 3.60
C SER A 75 7.97 -21.07 3.85
N ASP A 76 8.56 -21.80 2.91
CA ASP A 76 9.44 -22.92 3.26
C ASP A 76 10.34 -23.28 2.07
N SER A 77 11.54 -22.73 2.11
CA SER A 77 12.76 -23.28 1.52
C SER A 77 13.89 -22.71 2.38
N PRO A 78 15.00 -23.41 2.69
CA PRO A 78 15.45 -24.75 2.29
C PRO A 78 15.82 -25.68 3.48
N ILE A 79 15.83 -27.01 3.30
CA ILE A 79 16.92 -27.97 3.64
C ILE A 79 16.57 -29.40 3.22
#